data_AF-A0A6P0K9W3-F1
#
_entry.id   AF-A0A6P0K9W3-F1
#
_cell.length_a   1.000
_cell.length_b   1.000
_cell.length_c   1.000
_cell.angle_alpha   90.00
_cell.angle_beta   90.00
_cell.angle_gamma   90.00
#
_symmetry.space_group_name_H-M   'P 1'
#
loop_
_entity.id
_entity.type
_entity.pdbx_description
1 polymer ?
#
loop_
_entity_poly.entity_id
_entity_poly.type
_entity_poly.pdbx_seq_one_letter_code
_entity_poly.pdbx_strand_id
1 'polypeptide(L)'
;MNNSNFAPAKISKNRIQPSLMLQALAFTCILYFCVGKTPPNIARETSQNVESGVALSAAVSHSVLLDASERFGVPTSALDISNAQSRTWSDECLELSNSKLSKCKEMLIPGWQIIVNSEDKHWVYRTNASGSIIALEPDKPKNNTK
;
A
#
# COMPACT_ATOMS: atom_id res chain seq x y z
N MET A 1 -43.47 11.92 -66.18
CA MET A 1 -42.43 11.02 -65.66
C MET A 1 -41.16 11.82 -65.44
N ASN A 2 -40.76 11.88 -64.17
CA ASN A 2 -39.40 12.13 -63.64
C ASN A 2 -38.23 11.92 -64.61
N ASN A 3 -37.31 12.88 -64.68
CA ASN A 3 -35.91 12.50 -64.52
C ASN A 3 -35.05 13.63 -63.94
N SER A 4 -34.23 13.24 -62.98
CA SER A 4 -33.52 14.08 -62.02
C SER A 4 -32.31 14.79 -62.62
N ASN A 5 -32.22 16.07 -62.24
CA ASN A 5 -31.05 16.94 -62.33
C ASN A 5 -29.78 16.30 -61.76
N PHE A 6 -28.66 16.48 -62.44
CA PHE A 6 -27.36 16.61 -61.77
C PHE A 6 -26.42 17.45 -62.63
N ALA A 7 -26.30 18.73 -62.26
CA ALA A 7 -25.34 19.66 -62.87
C ALA A 7 -23.96 19.48 -62.21
N PRO A 8 -22.86 19.42 -62.97
CA PRO A 8 -21.53 19.34 -62.39
C PRO A 8 -21.07 20.72 -61.87
N ALA A 9 -20.76 20.79 -60.57
CA ALA A 9 -20.19 21.98 -59.95
C ALA A 9 -18.72 22.16 -60.37
N LYS A 10 -18.38 23.38 -60.83
CA LYS A 10 -17.01 23.81 -61.12
C LYS A 10 -16.24 24.05 -59.82
N ILE A 11 -15.16 23.30 -59.64
CA ILE A 11 -14.23 23.48 -58.51
C ILE A 11 -13.36 24.71 -58.77
N SER A 12 -13.58 25.75 -57.98
CA SER A 12 -12.72 26.94 -57.94
C SER A 12 -11.46 26.64 -57.13
N LYS A 13 -10.29 26.89 -57.74
CA LYS A 13 -8.97 26.63 -57.18
C LYS A 13 -8.62 27.77 -56.21
N ASN A 14 -8.89 27.58 -54.92
CA ASN A 14 -8.59 28.59 -53.90
C ASN A 14 -7.09 28.62 -53.57
N ARG A 15 -6.47 29.81 -53.65
CA ARG A 15 -5.05 30.05 -53.41
C ARG A 15 -4.83 30.18 -51.89
N ILE A 16 -4.49 29.07 -51.24
CA ILE A 16 -4.28 29.01 -49.79
C ILE A 16 -2.93 29.65 -49.44
N GLN A 17 -2.96 30.71 -48.64
CA GLN A 17 -1.83 31.53 -48.22
C GLN A 17 -0.87 30.75 -47.27
N PRO A 18 0.46 31.02 -47.32
CA PRO A 18 1.47 30.15 -46.73
C PRO A 18 1.87 30.57 -45.30
N SER A 19 0.99 30.37 -44.30
CA SER A 19 1.39 30.65 -42.90
C SER A 19 0.93 29.63 -41.84
N LEU A 20 0.23 28.55 -42.21
CA LEU A 20 -0.36 27.61 -41.24
C LEU A 20 0.12 26.15 -41.39
N MET A 21 1.25 25.91 -42.09
CA MET A 21 1.83 24.57 -42.23
C MET A 21 3.11 24.38 -41.40
N LEU A 22 3.72 25.46 -40.92
CA LEU A 22 4.98 25.38 -40.17
C LEU A 22 4.78 25.01 -38.69
N GLN A 23 3.56 25.15 -38.15
CA GLN A 23 3.29 24.83 -36.74
C GLN A 23 2.99 23.34 -36.51
N ALA A 24 2.62 22.58 -37.55
CA ALA A 24 2.32 21.15 -37.44
C ALA A 24 3.57 20.24 -37.35
N LEU A 25 4.74 20.71 -37.82
CA LEU A 25 6.00 19.97 -37.69
C LEU A 25 6.54 19.96 -36.24
N ALA A 26 6.28 21.01 -35.46
CA ALA A 26 6.74 21.09 -34.07
C ALA A 26 6.01 20.08 -33.16
N PHE A 27 4.70 19.89 -33.36
CA PHE A 27 3.91 18.96 -32.54
C PHE A 27 4.19 17.48 -32.85
N THR A 28 4.59 17.16 -34.07
CA THR A 28 4.97 15.78 -34.44
C THR A 28 6.35 15.39 -33.93
N CYS A 29 7.31 16.31 -33.82
CA CYS A 29 8.60 16.05 -33.16
C CYS A 29 8.45 15.76 -31.66
N ILE A 30 7.52 16.43 -30.96
CA ILE A 30 7.28 16.22 -29.53
C ILE A 30 6.71 14.82 -29.27
N LEU A 31 5.81 14.33 -30.13
CA LEU A 31 5.22 12.98 -29.97
C LEU A 31 6.14 11.85 -30.44
N TYR A 32 7.15 12.12 -31.28
CA TYR A 32 8.10 11.11 -31.74
C TYR A 32 9.23 10.83 -30.73
N PHE A 33 9.49 11.71 -29.77
CA PHE A 33 10.53 11.50 -28.74
C PHE A 33 10.09 10.61 -27.57
N CYS A 34 8.83 10.19 -27.48
CA CYS A 34 8.34 9.37 -26.36
C CYS A 34 8.27 7.87 -26.65
N VAL A 35 8.69 7.39 -27.83
CA VAL A 35 8.67 5.96 -28.17
C VAL A 35 10.03 5.52 -28.71
N GLY A 36 10.96 5.20 -27.81
CA GLY A 36 12.29 4.69 -28.15
C GLY A 36 13.08 4.23 -26.92
N LYS A 37 13.01 2.93 -26.62
CA LYS A 37 13.56 2.19 -25.48
C LYS A 37 15.07 2.40 -25.20
N THR A 38 15.39 2.71 -23.94
CA THR A 38 16.39 2.00 -23.10
C THR A 38 16.01 2.15 -21.62
N PRO A 39 16.00 1.09 -20.80
CA PRO A 39 15.84 1.21 -19.35
C PRO A 39 17.15 1.69 -18.71
N PRO A 40 17.20 2.84 -18.02
CA PRO A 40 18.28 3.11 -17.10
C PRO A 40 18.01 2.32 -15.81
N ASN A 41 18.70 1.19 -15.62
CA ASN A 41 19.03 0.73 -14.27
C ASN A 41 20.10 1.70 -13.74
N ILE A 42 19.66 2.82 -13.17
CA ILE A 42 20.48 3.68 -12.35
C ILE A 42 19.71 3.91 -11.06
N ALA A 43 20.20 3.17 -10.07
CA ALA A 43 20.12 3.38 -8.64
C ALA A 43 19.49 4.71 -8.18
N ARG A 44 18.48 4.55 -7.33
CA ARG A 44 18.26 5.28 -6.08
C ARG A 44 18.63 6.77 -6.08
N GLU A 45 17.62 7.61 -6.22
CA GLU A 45 17.43 8.71 -5.27
C GLU A 45 16.00 8.66 -4.75
N THR A 46 15.67 7.56 -4.07
CA THR A 46 14.74 7.73 -2.96
C THR A 46 15.53 8.53 -1.94
N SER A 47 15.20 9.82 -1.81
CA SER A 47 15.44 10.54 -0.58
C SER A 47 14.58 9.86 0.50
N GLN A 48 14.99 8.66 0.91
CA GLN A 48 14.62 8.09 2.18
C GLN A 48 15.39 8.95 3.16
N ASN A 49 14.68 9.90 3.77
CA ASN A 49 14.93 10.12 5.18
C ASN A 49 14.88 8.72 5.82
N VAL A 50 16.05 8.11 6.00
CA VAL A 50 16.20 6.92 6.82
C VAL A 50 16.07 7.44 8.24
N GLU A 51 14.83 7.74 8.62
CA GLU A 51 14.40 7.51 9.98
C GLU A 51 14.61 6.01 10.16
N SER A 52 15.67 5.66 10.89
CA SER A 52 16.10 4.30 11.17
C SER A 52 15.01 3.58 11.97
N GLY A 53 13.95 3.19 11.27
CA GLY A 53 12.91 2.28 11.71
C GLY A 53 12.91 1.12 10.72
N VAL A 54 13.17 -0.09 11.21
CA VAL A 54 12.94 -1.31 10.42
C VAL A 54 11.49 -1.23 9.92
N ALA A 55 11.26 -1.43 8.63
CA ALA A 55 9.91 -1.42 8.07
C ALA A 55 9.22 -2.76 8.35
N LEU A 56 7.92 -2.72 8.70
CA LEU A 56 7.12 -3.92 8.89
C LEU A 56 7.03 -4.70 7.56
N SER A 57 7.33 -6.00 7.58
CA SER A 57 7.26 -6.82 6.37
C SER A 57 5.82 -7.17 6.01
N ALA A 58 5.53 -7.31 4.71
CA ALA A 58 4.20 -7.69 4.22
C ALA A 58 3.72 -9.04 4.78
N ALA A 59 4.65 -9.97 5.06
CA ALA A 59 4.32 -11.26 5.66
C ALA A 59 3.76 -11.09 7.09
N VAL A 60 4.40 -10.26 7.92
CA VAL A 60 3.91 -10.00 9.28
C VAL A 60 2.57 -9.27 9.23
N SER A 61 2.44 -8.24 8.39
CA SER A 61 1.17 -7.51 8.22
C SER A 61 0.03 -8.46 7.82
N HIS A 62 0.27 -9.33 6.83
CA HIS A 62 -0.72 -10.26 6.34
C HIS A 62 -1.15 -11.27 7.41
N SER A 63 -0.20 -11.89 8.12
CA SER A 63 -0.52 -12.87 9.16
C SER A 63 -1.32 -12.25 10.31
N VAL A 64 -1.02 -11.00 10.69
CA VAL A 64 -1.75 -10.30 11.76
C VAL A 64 -3.17 -9.93 11.33
N LEU A 65 -3.35 -9.40 10.13
CA LEU A 65 -4.67 -9.07 9.61
C LEU A 65 -5.55 -10.32 9.43
N LEU A 66 -4.95 -11.43 8.98
CA LEU A 66 -5.65 -12.71 8.86
C LEU A 66 -6.08 -13.25 10.23
N ASP A 67 -5.18 -13.26 11.22
CA ASP A 67 -5.50 -13.69 12.58
C ASP A 67 -6.62 -12.83 13.20
N ALA A 68 -6.57 -11.50 13.03
CA ALA A 68 -7.64 -10.61 13.48
C ALA A 68 -8.97 -10.88 12.76
N SER A 69 -8.91 -11.15 11.45
CA SER A 69 -10.10 -11.48 10.67
C SER A 69 -10.78 -12.75 11.18
N GLU A 70 -9.99 -13.80 11.44
CA GLU A 70 -10.48 -15.08 11.96
C GLU A 70 -11.02 -14.96 13.38
N ARG A 71 -10.33 -14.23 14.27
CA ARG A 71 -10.75 -14.09 15.68
C ARG A 71 -12.03 -13.28 15.86
N PHE A 72 -12.21 -12.24 15.06
CA PHE A 72 -13.28 -11.26 15.27
C PHE A 72 -14.38 -11.31 14.20
N GLY A 73 -14.22 -12.14 13.16
CA GLY A 73 -15.20 -12.27 12.08
C GLY A 73 -15.31 -11.01 11.21
N VAL A 74 -14.26 -10.19 11.18
CA VAL A 74 -14.19 -8.95 10.38
C VAL A 74 -13.41 -9.25 9.10
N PRO A 75 -13.90 -8.91 7.90
CA PRO A 75 -13.13 -9.16 6.68
C PRO A 75 -11.82 -8.36 6.70
N THR A 76 -10.73 -8.93 6.19
CA THR A 76 -9.41 -8.27 6.14
C THR A 76 -9.43 -6.91 5.43
N SER A 77 -10.37 -6.70 4.49
CA SER A 77 -10.58 -5.42 3.81
C SER A 77 -11.14 -4.31 4.71
N ALA A 78 -11.71 -4.65 5.87
CA ALA A 78 -12.23 -3.72 6.87
C ALA A 78 -11.29 -3.60 8.09
N LEU A 79 -10.06 -4.09 7.95
CA LEU A 79 -9.01 -4.01 8.96
C LEU A 79 -7.85 -3.16 8.43
N ASP A 80 -7.26 -2.36 9.31
CA ASP A 80 -6.11 -1.52 8.99
C ASP A 80 -5.04 -1.61 10.07
N ILE A 81 -3.77 -1.55 9.68
CA ILE A 81 -2.65 -1.45 10.64
C ILE A 81 -2.29 0.03 10.78
N SER A 82 -2.67 0.62 11.91
CA SER A 82 -2.41 2.04 12.17
C SER A 82 -1.04 2.31 12.77
N ASN A 83 -0.41 1.30 13.39
CA ASN A 83 0.93 1.43 13.95
C ASN A 83 1.62 0.07 14.02
N ALA A 84 2.94 0.06 13.84
CA ALA A 84 3.79 -1.10 14.02
C ALA A 84 5.14 -0.66 14.58
N GLN A 85 5.47 -1.14 15.78
CA GLN A 85 6.71 -0.82 16.47
C GLN A 85 7.57 -2.07 16.62
N SER A 86 8.82 -2.02 16.17
CA SER A 86 9.77 -3.10 16.45
C SER A 86 10.08 -3.16 17.95
N ARG A 87 10.04 -4.37 18.51
CA ARG A 87 10.29 -4.67 19.92
C ARG A 87 11.16 -5.92 20.03
N THR A 88 11.81 -6.07 21.18
CA THR A 88 12.43 -7.33 21.57
C THR A 88 11.76 -7.77 22.87
N TRP A 89 11.12 -8.93 22.83
CA TRP A 89 10.42 -9.53 23.95
C TRP A 89 11.40 -10.30 24.83
N SER A 90 11.17 -10.30 26.14
CA SER A 90 12.01 -11.02 27.10
C SER A 90 11.69 -12.51 27.27
N ASP A 91 10.58 -12.99 26.69
CA ASP A 91 10.17 -14.38 26.74
C ASP A 91 9.46 -14.87 25.46
N GLU A 92 9.33 -16.19 25.33
CA GLU A 92 8.66 -16.86 24.20
C GLU A 92 7.15 -16.63 24.09
N CYS A 93 6.52 -16.13 25.14
CA CYS A 93 5.12 -15.73 25.15
C CYS A 93 4.93 -14.25 24.79
N LEU A 94 5.98 -13.61 24.27
CA LEU A 94 5.95 -12.21 23.83
C LEU A 94 5.56 -11.27 24.99
N GLU A 95 5.97 -11.59 26.21
CA GLU A 95 5.66 -10.86 27.45
C GLU A 95 4.15 -10.78 27.75
N LEU A 96 3.38 -11.75 27.26
CA LEU A 96 1.94 -11.89 27.51
C LEU A 96 1.63 -13.08 28.43
N SER A 97 2.55 -13.45 29.31
CA SER A 97 2.35 -14.52 30.30
C SER A 97 1.13 -14.23 31.17
N ASN A 98 0.00 -14.82 30.80
CA ASN A 98 -1.26 -14.75 31.49
C ASN A 98 -1.27 -15.77 32.64
N SER A 99 -0.84 -15.28 33.81
CA SER A 99 -1.02 -15.87 35.15
C SER A 99 0.00 -16.91 35.63
N LYS A 100 0.05 -17.04 36.96
CA LYS A 100 1.06 -17.66 37.86
C LYS A 100 1.49 -19.12 37.58
N LEU A 101 0.96 -19.76 36.54
CA LEU A 101 1.12 -21.20 36.25
C LEU A 101 1.89 -21.48 34.95
N SER A 102 1.91 -20.55 33.98
CA SER A 102 2.69 -20.72 32.74
C SER A 102 4.09 -20.13 32.93
N LYS A 103 5.10 -20.99 32.95
CA LYS A 103 6.49 -20.56 32.83
C LYS A 103 6.81 -20.42 31.35
N CYS A 104 6.71 -19.22 30.83
CA CYS A 104 7.24 -18.89 29.51
C CYS A 104 8.77 -18.89 29.61
N LYS A 105 9.45 -19.53 28.66
CA LYS A 105 10.91 -19.55 28.64
C LYS A 105 11.46 -18.14 28.39
N GLU A 106 12.34 -17.69 29.28
CA GLU A 106 13.08 -16.45 29.11
C GLU A 106 14.02 -16.55 27.91
N MET A 107 13.83 -15.66 26.93
CA MET A 107 14.64 -15.57 25.73
C MET A 107 14.34 -14.25 25.01
N LEU A 108 15.39 -13.57 24.54
CA LEU A 108 15.23 -12.36 23.74
C LEU A 108 14.70 -12.71 22.34
N ILE A 109 13.49 -12.26 22.03
CA ILE A 109 12.83 -12.53 20.75
C ILE A 109 12.53 -11.21 20.04
N PRO A 110 13.20 -10.90 18.92
CA PRO A 110 12.84 -9.73 18.12
C PRO A 110 11.45 -9.92 17.51
N GLY A 111 10.73 -8.82 17.36
CA GLY A 111 9.31 -8.87 17.00
C GLY A 111 8.68 -7.50 16.80
N TRP A 112 7.35 -7.50 16.79
CA TRP A 112 6.55 -6.31 16.52
C TRP A 112 5.38 -6.19 17.49
N GLN A 113 5.14 -4.97 17.96
CA GLN A 113 3.87 -4.57 18.56
C GLN A 113 3.05 -3.81 17.51
N ILE A 114 1.87 -4.31 17.18
CA ILE A 114 1.07 -3.86 16.03
C ILE A 114 -0.32 -3.46 16.51
N ILE A 115 -0.80 -2.30 16.11
CA ILE A 115 -2.17 -1.85 16.38
C ILE A 115 -3.00 -2.09 15.13
N VAL A 116 -3.99 -2.98 15.25
CA VAL A 116 -4.98 -3.26 14.21
C VAL A 116 -6.27 -2.54 14.57
N ASN A 117 -6.80 -1.77 13.62
CA ASN A 117 -8.07 -1.06 13.76
C ASN A 117 -9.15 -1.74 12.92
N SER A 118 -10.37 -1.61 13.41
CA SER A 118 -11.64 -1.78 12.70
C SER A 118 -12.53 -0.59 13.05
N GLU A 119 -13.71 -0.45 12.43
CA GLU A 119 -14.57 0.76 12.53
C GLU A 119 -14.66 1.33 13.97
N ASP A 120 -15.00 0.49 14.94
CA ASP A 120 -15.23 0.91 16.34
C ASP A 120 -14.27 0.25 17.35
N LYS A 121 -13.27 -0.50 16.87
CA LYS A 121 -12.42 -1.36 17.72
C LYS A 121 -10.96 -1.25 17.32
N HIS A 122 -10.09 -1.44 18.29
CA HIS A 122 -8.68 -1.63 18.04
C HIS A 122 -8.15 -2.77 18.89
N TRP A 123 -7.16 -3.46 18.37
CA TRP A 123 -6.48 -4.58 19.02
C TRP A 123 -4.99 -4.39 18.93
N VAL A 124 -4.29 -4.68 20.03
CA VAL A 124 -2.84 -4.68 20.04
C VAL A 124 -2.35 -6.11 19.92
N TYR A 125 -1.54 -6.35 18.91
CA TYR A 125 -0.91 -7.62 18.61
C TYR A 125 0.57 -7.57 18.92
N ARG A 126 1.10 -8.69 19.40
CA ARG A 126 2.54 -8.94 19.50
C ARG A 126 2.91 -10.09 18.62
N THR A 127 4.03 -9.96 17.90
CA THR A 127 4.55 -11.02 17.04
C THR A 127 6.03 -11.22 17.23
N ASN A 128 6.56 -12.37 16.80
CA ASN A 128 7.99 -12.52 16.53
C ASN A 128 8.35 -11.88 15.18
N ALA A 129 9.65 -11.79 14.86
CA ALA A 129 10.13 -11.06 13.68
C ALA A 129 9.54 -11.56 12.34
N SER A 130 9.19 -12.84 12.25
CA SER A 130 8.59 -13.46 11.04
C SER A 130 7.07 -13.40 11.00
N GLY A 131 6.39 -13.10 12.11
CA GLY A 131 4.93 -13.19 12.22
C GLY A 131 4.42 -14.63 12.28
N SER A 132 5.27 -15.61 12.61
CA SER A 132 4.88 -17.01 12.79
C SER A 132 4.33 -17.29 14.19
N ILE A 133 4.63 -16.42 15.15
CA ILE A 133 4.03 -16.41 16.48
C ILE A 133 3.29 -15.08 16.60
N ILE A 134 2.00 -15.14 16.90
CA ILE A 134 1.11 -13.99 17.02
C ILE A 134 0.29 -14.15 18.29
N ALA A 135 0.25 -13.10 19.11
CA ALA A 135 -0.53 -13.06 20.32
C ALA A 135 -1.28 -11.73 20.44
N LEU A 136 -2.54 -11.81 20.85
CA LEU A 136 -3.38 -10.65 21.15
C LEU A 136 -3.10 -10.19 22.57
N GLU A 137 -2.83 -8.89 22.76
CA GLU A 137 -2.76 -8.31 24.10
C GLU A 137 -4.16 -8.33 24.75
N PRO A 138 -4.30 -8.81 25.99
CA PRO A 138 -5.57 -8.78 26.70
C PRO A 138 -5.96 -7.35 27.06
N ASP A 139 -7.26 -7.06 26.99
CA ASP A 139 -7.80 -5.77 27.44
C ASP A 139 -7.42 -5.50 28.89
N LYS A 140 -6.99 -4.27 29.20
CA LYS A 140 -6.78 -3.88 30.59
C LYS A 140 -8.13 -3.92 31.32
N PRO A 141 -8.22 -4.57 32.49
CA PRO A 141 -9.46 -4.53 33.27
C PRO A 141 -9.77 -3.09 33.63
N LYS A 142 -10.97 -2.62 33.30
CA LYS A 142 -11.44 -1.29 33.73
C LYS A 142 -11.57 -1.33 35.26
N ASN A 143 -10.72 -0.57 35.95
CA ASN A 143 -10.90 -0.30 37.38
C ASN A 143 -12.17 0.54 37.53
N ASN A 144 -13.26 -0.07 37.97
CA ASN A 144 -14.44 0.65 38.43
C ASN A 144 -14.17 1.07 39.88
N THR A 145 -13.57 2.23 40.08
CA THR A 145 -13.49 2.83 41.42
C THR A 145 -14.91 3.25 41.80
N LYS A 146 -15.52 2.51 42.71
CA LYS A 146 -16.80 2.85 43.35
C LYS A 146 -16.56 3.83 44.48
#